data_AF-A0AAV1H2U4-F1
#
_entry.id   AF-A0AAV1H2U4-F1
#
_cell.length_a   1.000
_cell.length_b   1.000
_cell.length_c   1.000
_cell.angle_alpha   90.00
_cell.angle_beta   90.00
_cell.angle_gamma   90.00
#
_symmetry.space_group_name_H-M   'P 1'
#
loop_
_entity.id
_entity.type
_entity.pdbx_description
1 polymer ?
#
loop_
_entity_poly.entity_id
_entity_poly.type
_entity_poly.pdbx_seq_one_letter_code
_entity_poly.pdbx_strand_id
1 'polypeptide(L)'
;MPSAEESHGVNKVVDNIGKLSPDLLTEACQHILTYLQGHTRGVDSAEISDRFQRAGVRLEHEALQSMIQFLLLTFRSAGKNNLSADDLVSRLEESNNKWPKASLQVMHRLWGEHGASVHTQQEIHTMLSISQLVDMQWKLGMAVSSDTCRSLNSPYVSLLLKIVEPSGQISHRSFEMTIPQFQNFHKQFKEMAAVMETV
;
A
#
# COMPACT_ATOMS: atom_id res chain seq x y z
N MET A 1 -18.24 -17.14 12.38
CA MET A 1 -19.04 -15.92 12.59
C MET A 1 -18.22 -14.94 13.43
N PRO A 2 -17.55 -13.93 12.84
CA PRO A 2 -16.66 -13.02 13.58
C PRO A 2 -17.24 -11.61 13.86
N SER A 3 -18.43 -11.26 13.36
CA SER A 3 -18.85 -9.84 13.25
C SER A 3 -19.30 -9.15 14.55
N ALA A 4 -19.55 -9.87 15.65
CA ALA A 4 -20.10 -9.29 16.87
C ALA A 4 -19.02 -8.72 17.82
N GLU A 5 -17.81 -9.29 17.83
CA GLU A 5 -16.73 -8.83 18.72
C GLU A 5 -15.98 -7.62 18.14
N GLU A 6 -15.80 -7.57 16.81
CA GLU A 6 -15.16 -6.44 16.13
C GLU A 6 -15.98 -5.13 16.27
N SER A 7 -17.31 -5.23 16.17
CA SER A 7 -18.20 -4.07 16.32
C SER A 7 -18.20 -3.48 17.74
N HIS A 8 -17.96 -4.30 18.76
CA HIS A 8 -17.91 -3.82 20.15
C HIS A 8 -16.64 -3.01 20.44
N GLY A 9 -15.52 -3.35 19.79
CA GLY A 9 -14.26 -2.60 19.85
C GLY A 9 -14.35 -1.25 19.13
N VAL A 10 -14.90 -1.23 17.91
CA VAL A 10 -15.08 0.00 17.12
C VAL A 10 -16.00 1.00 17.84
N ASN A 11 -17.08 0.53 18.48
CA ASN A 11 -17.96 1.39 19.27
C ASN A 11 -17.23 2.12 20.41
N LYS A 12 -16.41 1.41 21.17
CA LYS A 12 -15.62 2.03 22.26
C LYS A 12 -14.59 3.02 21.73
N VAL A 13 -14.00 2.75 20.57
CA VAL A 13 -13.05 3.66 19.92
C VAL A 13 -13.74 4.96 19.49
N VAL A 14 -14.91 4.88 18.85
CA VAL A 14 -15.68 6.07 18.44
C VAL A 14 -16.14 6.87 19.66
N ASP A 15 -16.57 6.21 20.73
CA ASP A 15 -16.91 6.88 22.00
C ASP A 15 -15.71 7.62 22.61
N ASN A 16 -14.50 7.08 22.47
CA ASN A 16 -13.27 7.72 22.94
C ASN A 16 -12.84 8.89 22.05
N ILE A 17 -12.98 8.75 20.72
CA ILE A 17 -12.74 9.86 19.78
C ILE A 17 -13.71 11.00 20.04
N GLY A 18 -14.97 10.69 20.36
CA GLY A 18 -15.97 11.70 20.65
C GLY A 18 -15.78 12.48 21.94
N LYS A 19 -14.92 12.00 22.86
CA LYS A 19 -14.52 12.75 24.07
C LYS A 19 -13.40 13.75 23.80
N LEU A 20 -12.72 13.65 22.66
CA LEU A 20 -11.63 14.56 22.30
C LEU A 20 -12.18 15.89 21.80
N SER A 21 -11.47 16.97 22.09
CA SER A 21 -11.71 18.24 21.39
C SER A 21 -11.30 18.10 19.92
N PRO A 22 -11.90 18.89 19.01
CA PRO A 22 -11.52 18.89 17.60
C PRO A 22 -10.02 19.14 17.39
N ASP A 23 -9.41 19.98 18.22
CA ASP A 23 -7.98 20.31 18.14
C ASP A 23 -7.10 19.10 18.50
N LEU A 24 -7.41 18.39 19.59
CA LEU A 24 -6.66 17.20 20.00
C LEU A 24 -6.80 16.07 18.98
N LEU A 25 -8.00 15.90 18.40
CA LEU A 25 -8.22 14.95 17.33
C LEU A 25 -7.44 15.33 16.07
N THR A 26 -7.41 16.63 15.74
CA THR A 26 -6.66 17.15 14.60
C THR A 26 -5.18 16.81 14.74
N GLU A 27 -4.58 17.07 15.90
CA GLU A 27 -3.17 16.76 16.16
C GLU A 27 -2.90 15.26 16.03
N ALA A 28 -3.71 14.40 16.67
CA ALA A 28 -3.52 12.95 16.59
C ALA A 28 -3.61 12.43 15.13
N CYS A 29 -4.58 12.91 14.36
CA CYS A 29 -4.70 12.59 12.95
C CYS A 29 -3.54 13.13 12.13
N GLN A 30 -3.01 14.31 12.44
CA GLN A 30 -1.86 14.88 11.76
C GLN A 30 -0.60 14.02 11.96
N HIS A 31 -0.34 13.53 13.18
CA HIS A 31 0.77 12.61 13.44
C HIS A 31 0.65 11.32 12.61
N ILE A 32 -0.56 10.78 12.50
CA ILE A 32 -0.83 9.57 11.71
C ILE A 32 -0.69 9.82 10.21
N LEU A 33 -1.22 10.93 9.69
CA LEU A 33 -1.13 11.30 8.27
C LEU A 33 0.30 11.59 7.87
N THR A 34 1.07 12.27 8.71
CA THR A 34 2.51 12.52 8.49
C THR A 34 3.28 11.21 8.38
N TYR A 35 2.96 10.23 9.23
CA TYR A 35 3.51 8.88 9.12
C TYR A 35 3.10 8.17 7.83
N LEU A 36 1.81 8.22 7.46
CA LEU A 36 1.30 7.61 6.23
C LEU A 36 1.88 8.22 4.95
N GLN A 37 2.26 9.50 5.00
CA GLN A 37 2.98 10.19 3.93
C GLN A 37 4.49 9.86 3.88
N GLY A 38 4.98 9.02 4.79
CA GLY A 38 6.40 8.62 4.83
C GLY A 38 7.35 9.66 5.43
N HIS A 39 6.84 10.74 6.02
CA HIS A 39 7.68 11.79 6.64
C HIS A 39 8.25 11.38 8.01
N THR A 40 7.63 10.40 8.67
CA THR A 40 8.12 9.83 9.94
C THR A 40 8.24 8.31 9.87
N ARG A 41 9.08 7.73 10.73
CA ARG A 41 9.31 6.27 10.78
C ARG A 41 8.21 5.50 11.54
N GLY A 42 7.36 6.21 12.27
CA GLY A 42 6.30 5.64 13.09
C GLY A 42 5.41 6.72 13.70
N VAL A 43 4.30 6.30 14.29
CA VAL A 43 3.41 7.16 15.08
C VAL A 43 3.89 7.14 16.53
N ASP A 44 4.28 8.29 17.07
CA ASP A 44 4.70 8.40 18.47
C ASP A 44 3.48 8.42 19.39
N SER A 45 3.09 7.25 19.88
CA SER A 45 1.96 7.14 20.82
C SER A 45 2.23 7.81 22.16
N ALA A 46 3.50 7.95 22.57
CA ALA A 46 3.85 8.60 23.84
C ALA A 46 3.65 10.11 23.73
N GLU A 47 4.03 10.73 22.59
CA GLU A 47 3.76 12.14 22.33
C GLU A 47 2.26 12.43 22.30
N ILE A 48 1.45 11.61 21.60
CA ILE A 48 0.00 11.78 21.55
C ILE A 48 -0.60 11.65 22.97
N SER A 49 -0.14 10.67 23.75
CA SER A 49 -0.60 10.47 25.13
C SER A 49 -0.29 11.67 26.03
N ASP A 50 0.94 12.21 25.95
CA ASP A 50 1.36 13.36 26.75
C ASP A 50 0.52 14.61 26.43
N ARG A 51 0.24 14.84 25.15
CA ARG A 51 -0.62 15.97 24.73
C ARG A 51 -2.04 15.84 25.26
N PHE A 52 -2.62 14.64 25.20
CA PHE A 52 -3.95 14.40 25.74
C PHE A 52 -3.99 14.64 27.26
N GLN A 53 -2.97 14.16 27.97
CA GLN A 53 -2.85 14.37 29.41
C GLN A 53 -2.68 15.84 29.79
N ARG A 54 -1.88 16.61 29.04
CA ARG A 54 -1.74 18.07 29.22
C ARG A 54 -3.04 18.84 29.02
N ALA A 55 -3.89 18.36 28.11
CA ALA A 55 -5.23 18.91 27.89
C ALA A 55 -6.29 18.38 28.87
N GLY A 56 -5.89 17.59 29.87
CA GLY A 56 -6.77 17.06 30.91
C GLY A 56 -7.57 15.81 30.51
N VAL A 57 -7.30 15.22 29.33
CA VAL A 57 -7.95 13.99 28.87
C VAL A 57 -7.14 12.79 29.35
N ARG A 58 -7.74 11.95 30.20
CA ARG A 58 -7.17 10.65 30.60
C ARG A 58 -7.73 9.54 29.72
N LEU A 59 -6.89 9.02 28.84
CA LEU A 59 -7.16 7.82 28.05
C LEU A 59 -6.25 6.69 28.54
N GLU A 60 -6.82 5.51 28.77
CA GLU A 60 -6.04 4.31 29.07
C GLU A 60 -5.15 3.93 27.88
N HIS A 61 -4.00 3.31 28.15
CA HIS A 61 -3.03 2.98 27.11
C HIS A 61 -3.63 2.11 25.99
N GLU A 62 -4.41 1.08 26.34
CA GLU A 62 -5.07 0.21 25.36
C GLU A 62 -6.10 0.97 24.50
N ALA A 63 -6.83 1.90 25.11
CA ALA A 63 -7.80 2.74 24.41
C ALA A 63 -7.12 3.68 23.41
N LEU A 64 -5.97 4.26 23.80
CA LEU A 64 -5.15 5.09 22.93
C LEU A 64 -4.61 4.28 21.73
N GLN A 65 -4.04 3.10 21.98
CA GLN A 65 -3.53 2.23 20.92
C GLN A 65 -4.64 1.80 19.95
N SER A 66 -5.79 1.39 20.48
CA SER A 66 -6.95 1.00 19.65
C SER A 66 -7.43 2.16 18.78
N MET A 67 -7.43 3.38 19.32
CA MET A 67 -7.80 4.58 18.57
C MET A 67 -6.80 4.91 17.47
N ILE A 68 -5.50 4.92 17.78
CA ILE A 68 -4.43 5.16 16.80
C ILE A 68 -4.51 4.12 15.68
N GLN A 69 -4.65 2.84 16.03
CA GLN A 69 -4.76 1.74 15.08
C GLN A 69 -5.99 1.90 14.18
N PHE A 70 -7.14 2.25 14.74
CA PHE A 70 -8.36 2.48 13.98
C PHE A 70 -8.19 3.63 12.97
N LEU A 71 -7.70 4.80 13.42
CA LEU A 71 -7.47 5.96 12.55
C LEU A 71 -6.43 5.65 11.46
N LEU A 72 -5.35 4.97 11.81
CA LEU A 72 -4.33 4.53 10.87
C LEU A 72 -4.89 3.61 9.79
N LEU A 73 -5.68 2.60 10.18
CA LEU A 73 -6.29 1.65 9.25
C LEU A 73 -7.31 2.34 8.35
N THR A 74 -8.11 3.26 8.90
CA THR A 74 -9.09 4.04 8.15
C THR A 74 -8.43 4.88 7.07
N PHE A 75 -7.43 5.71 7.40
CA PHE A 75 -6.73 6.53 6.41
C PHE A 75 -5.94 5.71 5.40
N ARG A 76 -5.29 4.62 5.84
CA ARG A 76 -4.61 3.71 4.92
C ARG A 76 -5.58 3.02 3.96
N SER A 77 -6.75 2.61 4.42
CA SER A 77 -7.80 2.04 3.57
C SER A 77 -8.35 3.08 2.59
N ALA A 78 -8.56 4.31 3.05
CA ALA A 78 -9.01 5.41 2.20
C ALA A 78 -7.99 5.72 1.09
N GLY A 79 -6.69 5.74 1.43
CA GLY A 79 -5.60 5.93 0.46
C GLY A 79 -5.52 4.81 -0.57
N LYS A 80 -5.59 3.54 -0.16
CA LYS A 80 -5.61 2.40 -1.08
C LYS A 80 -6.75 2.42 -2.09
N ASN A 81 -7.92 2.89 -1.66
CA ASN A 81 -9.13 2.92 -2.50
C ASN A 81 -9.31 4.27 -3.23
N ASN A 82 -8.35 5.19 -3.10
CA ASN A 82 -8.41 6.54 -3.65
C ASN A 82 -9.74 7.26 -3.34
N LEU A 83 -10.16 7.23 -2.07
CA LEU A 83 -11.41 7.85 -1.66
C LEU A 83 -11.35 9.37 -1.61
N SER A 84 -12.47 10.02 -1.93
CA SER A 84 -12.68 11.43 -1.61
C SER A 84 -12.94 11.64 -0.11
N ALA A 85 -12.88 12.90 0.35
CA ALA A 85 -13.21 13.26 1.72
C ALA A 85 -14.68 13.00 2.06
N ASP A 86 -15.58 13.17 1.10
CA ASP A 86 -17.00 12.88 1.26
C ASP A 86 -17.23 11.37 1.41
N ASP A 87 -16.61 10.55 0.55
CA ASP A 87 -16.71 9.09 0.62
C ASP A 87 -16.16 8.55 1.95
N LEU A 88 -15.06 9.13 2.44
CA LEU A 88 -14.49 8.76 3.73
C LEU A 88 -15.48 8.99 4.88
N VAL A 89 -16.10 10.16 4.92
CA VAL A 89 -17.08 10.50 5.97
C VAL A 89 -18.30 9.60 5.88
N SER A 90 -18.84 9.37 4.69
CA SER A 90 -19.98 8.47 4.51
C SER A 90 -19.67 7.05 5.02
N ARG A 91 -18.46 6.51 4.72
CA ARG A 91 -18.05 5.21 5.26
C ARG A 91 -17.92 5.20 6.78
N LEU A 92 -17.46 6.29 7.39
CA LEU A 92 -17.38 6.40 8.85
C LEU A 92 -18.77 6.44 9.49
N GLU A 93 -19.70 7.19 8.91
CA GLU A 93 -21.11 7.27 9.37
C GLU A 93 -21.84 5.93 9.22
N GLU A 94 -21.62 5.23 8.10
CA GLU A 94 -22.15 3.87 7.89
C GLU A 94 -21.60 2.87 8.92
N SER A 95 -20.33 3.01 9.29
CA SER A 95 -19.68 2.12 10.26
C SER A 95 -20.18 2.34 11.69
N ASN A 96 -20.59 3.57 12.04
CA ASN A 96 -21.09 3.91 13.37
C ASN A 96 -21.94 5.19 13.35
N ASN A 97 -23.16 5.13 13.84
CA ASN A 97 -24.06 6.30 13.89
C ASN A 97 -23.78 7.27 15.05
N LYS A 98 -22.80 6.99 15.92
CA LYS A 98 -22.47 7.81 17.11
C LYS A 98 -21.39 8.86 16.88
N TRP A 99 -20.87 8.98 15.67
CA TRP A 99 -19.82 9.95 15.37
C TRP A 99 -20.26 11.38 15.67
N PRO A 100 -19.51 12.15 16.47
CA PRO A 100 -19.78 13.57 16.62
C PRO A 100 -19.49 14.30 15.31
N LYS A 101 -20.38 15.22 14.93
CA LYS A 101 -20.25 16.01 13.71
C LYS A 101 -18.92 16.76 13.65
N ALA A 102 -18.44 17.27 14.79
CA ALA A 102 -17.15 17.95 14.88
C ALA A 102 -15.97 17.02 14.51
N SER A 103 -16.01 15.77 14.98
CA SER A 103 -14.98 14.77 14.65
C SER A 103 -14.98 14.42 13.17
N LEU A 104 -16.15 14.24 12.55
CA LEU A 104 -16.28 13.98 11.12
C LEU A 104 -15.77 15.15 10.27
N GLN A 105 -16.02 16.40 10.69
CA GLN A 105 -15.50 17.58 10.02
C GLN A 105 -13.97 17.65 10.05
N VAL A 106 -13.35 17.28 11.18
CA VAL A 106 -11.88 17.15 11.27
C VAL A 106 -11.37 16.08 10.30
N MET A 107 -12.03 14.91 10.24
CA MET A 107 -11.63 13.84 9.31
C MET A 107 -11.75 14.27 7.85
N HIS A 108 -12.87 14.91 7.49
CA HIS A 108 -13.12 15.43 6.14
C HIS A 108 -12.04 16.40 5.71
N ARG A 109 -11.78 17.41 6.54
CA ARG A 109 -10.80 18.46 6.26
C ARG A 109 -9.40 17.88 6.09
N LEU A 110 -8.92 17.11 7.08
CA LEU A 110 -7.56 16.55 7.05
C LEU A 110 -7.38 15.58 5.89
N TRP A 111 -8.39 14.77 5.57
CA TRP A 111 -8.31 13.88 4.41
C TRP A 111 -8.35 14.65 3.09
N GLY A 112 -9.15 15.71 2.99
CA GLY A 112 -9.14 16.58 1.81
C GLY A 112 -7.78 17.25 1.58
N GLU A 113 -7.09 17.64 2.64
CA GLU A 113 -5.76 18.28 2.57
C GLU A 113 -4.62 17.27 2.32
N HIS A 114 -4.70 16.05 2.87
CA HIS A 114 -3.57 15.11 2.89
C HIS A 114 -3.79 13.80 2.13
N GLY A 115 -5.03 13.48 1.75
CA GLY A 115 -5.42 12.20 1.16
C GLY A 115 -4.71 11.90 -0.15
N ALA A 116 -4.56 12.90 -1.02
CA ALA A 116 -3.81 12.76 -2.27
C ALA A 116 -2.35 12.37 -2.02
N SER A 117 -1.67 13.02 -1.08
CA SER A 117 -0.28 12.69 -0.73
C SER A 117 -0.14 11.30 -0.11
N VAL A 118 -1.10 10.88 0.73
CA VAL A 118 -1.12 9.52 1.30
C VAL A 118 -1.31 8.48 0.19
N HIS A 119 -2.22 8.73 -0.76
CA HIS A 119 -2.43 7.86 -1.92
C HIS A 119 -1.15 7.72 -2.75
N THR A 120 -0.54 8.84 -3.18
CA THR A 120 0.71 8.82 -3.96
C THR A 120 1.84 8.09 -3.23
N GLN A 121 2.00 8.30 -1.93
CA GLN A 121 3.03 7.61 -1.14
C GLN A 121 2.78 6.10 -1.07
N GLN A 122 1.52 5.70 -0.96
CA GLN A 122 1.15 4.30 -0.98
C GLN A 122 1.37 3.67 -2.36
N GLU A 123 1.07 4.36 -3.46
CA GLU A 123 1.39 3.91 -4.81
C GLU A 123 2.89 3.74 -5.01
N ILE A 124 3.70 4.72 -4.57
CA ILE A 124 5.16 4.64 -4.60
C ILE A 124 5.64 3.41 -3.82
N HIS A 125 5.13 3.18 -2.61
CA HIS A 125 5.49 2.00 -1.82
C HIS A 125 5.11 0.70 -2.54
N THR A 126 3.96 0.67 -3.21
CA THR A 126 3.50 -0.50 -3.97
C THR A 126 4.39 -0.76 -5.18
N MET A 127 4.77 0.30 -5.91
CA MET A 127 5.70 0.25 -7.03
C MET A 127 7.11 -0.19 -6.59
N LEU A 128 7.62 0.33 -5.47
CA LEU A 128 8.89 -0.07 -4.89
C LEU A 128 8.88 -1.52 -4.38
N SER A 129 7.71 -2.04 -4.02
CA SER A 129 7.54 -3.44 -3.59
C SER A 129 7.54 -4.43 -4.76
N ILE A 130 7.55 -3.96 -6.01
CA ILE A 130 7.63 -4.78 -7.21
C ILE A 130 9.08 -4.77 -7.72
N SER A 131 9.63 -5.95 -8.00
CA SER A 131 10.96 -6.04 -8.60
C SER A 131 10.98 -5.44 -10.01
N GLN A 132 12.02 -4.68 -10.34
CA GLN A 132 12.16 -4.00 -11.62
C GLN A 132 13.06 -4.78 -12.56
N LEU A 133 12.60 -5.03 -13.79
CA LEU A 133 13.46 -5.54 -14.86
C LEU A 133 14.27 -4.38 -15.44
N VAL A 134 15.60 -4.41 -15.27
CA VAL A 134 16.48 -3.27 -15.65
C VAL A 134 17.38 -3.56 -16.85
N ASP A 135 17.60 -4.83 -17.20
CA ASP A 135 18.32 -5.21 -18.41
C ASP A 135 17.80 -6.56 -18.92
N MET A 136 17.79 -6.71 -20.24
CA MET A 136 17.43 -7.95 -20.92
C MET A 136 18.44 -8.20 -22.04
N GLN A 137 19.23 -9.25 -21.86
CA GLN A 137 20.19 -9.73 -22.86
C GLN A 137 19.67 -11.03 -23.47
N TRP A 138 20.00 -11.26 -24.73
CA TRP A 138 19.63 -12.48 -25.42
C TRP A 138 20.74 -12.97 -26.33
N LYS A 139 20.74 -14.27 -26.61
CA LYS A 139 21.60 -14.92 -27.59
C LYS A 139 20.84 -15.99 -28.37
N LEU A 140 21.16 -16.14 -29.64
CA LEU A 140 20.72 -17.27 -30.47
C LEU A 140 21.83 -18.33 -30.47
N GLY A 141 21.47 -19.54 -30.05
CA GLY A 141 22.36 -20.69 -30.00
C GLY A 141 21.86 -21.85 -30.85
N MET A 142 22.72 -22.85 -31.01
CA MET A 142 22.37 -24.12 -31.65
C MET A 142 22.78 -25.26 -30.74
N ALA A 143 21.84 -26.11 -30.38
CA ALA A 143 22.11 -27.29 -29.58
C ALA A 143 22.46 -28.44 -30.52
N VAL A 144 23.71 -28.89 -30.46
CA VAL A 144 24.25 -29.93 -31.38
C VAL A 144 23.90 -31.35 -30.92
N SER A 145 23.90 -31.59 -29.60
CA SER A 145 23.63 -32.89 -29.00
C SER A 145 23.11 -32.76 -27.56
N SER A 146 22.41 -33.78 -27.07
CA SER A 146 22.01 -33.99 -25.68
C SER A 146 22.33 -35.43 -25.24
N ASP A 147 22.21 -35.71 -23.94
CA ASP A 147 22.39 -37.06 -23.39
C ASP A 147 21.43 -38.10 -23.97
N THR A 148 20.30 -37.64 -24.53
CA THR A 148 19.26 -38.48 -25.15
C THR A 148 19.26 -38.41 -26.68
N CYS A 149 19.97 -37.46 -27.30
CA CYS A 149 19.98 -37.27 -28.75
C CYS A 149 21.33 -36.72 -29.24
N ARG A 150 22.13 -37.55 -29.94
CA ARG A 150 23.44 -37.14 -30.47
C ARG A 150 23.39 -36.14 -31.63
N SER A 151 22.24 -35.98 -32.29
CA SER A 151 22.08 -35.10 -33.45
C SER A 151 20.82 -34.25 -33.28
N LEU A 152 20.87 -33.35 -32.30
CA LEU A 152 19.73 -32.47 -32.02
C LEU A 152 19.65 -31.36 -33.08
N ASN A 153 20.78 -30.71 -33.38
CA ASN A 153 20.93 -29.61 -34.34
C ASN A 153 19.77 -28.60 -34.32
N SER A 154 19.31 -28.24 -33.13
CA SER A 154 18.11 -27.42 -32.94
C SER A 154 18.48 -26.02 -32.45
N PRO A 155 18.04 -24.95 -33.14
CA PRO A 155 18.27 -23.59 -32.70
C PRO A 155 17.41 -23.26 -31.47
N TYR A 156 17.97 -22.46 -30.57
CA TYR A 156 17.29 -21.98 -29.37
C TYR A 156 17.73 -20.56 -29.05
N VAL A 157 16.90 -19.85 -28.29
CA VAL A 157 17.21 -18.52 -27.77
C VAL A 157 17.40 -18.64 -26.27
N SER A 158 18.51 -18.13 -25.73
CA SER A 158 18.67 -17.93 -24.28
C SER A 158 18.45 -16.46 -23.95
N LEU A 159 17.67 -16.19 -22.91
CA LEU A 159 17.52 -14.86 -22.31
C LEU A 159 18.23 -14.81 -20.97
N LEU A 160 18.79 -13.64 -20.66
CA LEU A 160 19.30 -13.29 -19.34
C LEU A 160 18.63 -11.98 -18.92
N LEU A 161 17.90 -12.04 -17.82
CA LEU A 161 17.19 -10.92 -17.21
C LEU A 161 17.95 -10.44 -15.99
N LYS A 162 18.15 -9.12 -15.89
CA LYS A 162 18.69 -8.45 -14.69
C LYS A 162 17.56 -7.76 -13.96
N ILE A 163 17.34 -8.15 -12.72
CA ILE A 163 16.21 -7.70 -11.90
C ILE A 163 16.76 -6.99 -10.67
N VAL A 164 16.19 -5.83 -10.33
CA VAL A 164 16.41 -5.14 -9.06
C VAL A 164 15.24 -5.48 -8.14
N GLU A 165 15.54 -6.11 -7.01
CA GLU A 165 14.55 -6.44 -6.00
C GLU A 165 14.22 -5.21 -5.15
N PRO A 166 13.05 -5.16 -4.49
CA PRO A 166 12.68 -4.10 -3.54
C PRO A 166 13.72 -3.85 -2.43
N SER A 167 14.50 -4.88 -2.09
CA SER A 167 15.60 -4.82 -1.13
C SER A 167 16.83 -4.04 -1.63
N GLY A 168 16.87 -3.68 -2.92
CA GLY A 168 18.03 -3.13 -3.61
C GLY A 168 19.03 -4.19 -4.10
N GLN A 169 18.78 -5.47 -3.83
CA GLN A 169 19.60 -6.56 -4.36
C GLN A 169 19.39 -6.72 -5.87
N ILE A 170 20.48 -7.02 -6.58
CA ILE A 170 20.43 -7.33 -8.01
C ILE A 170 20.45 -8.84 -8.18
N SER A 171 19.43 -9.40 -8.83
CA SER A 171 19.35 -10.82 -9.17
C SER A 171 19.31 -11.04 -10.68
N HIS A 172 19.86 -12.17 -11.11
CA HIS A 172 19.93 -12.56 -12.51
C HIS A 172 19.10 -13.83 -12.71
N ARG A 173 18.28 -13.86 -13.77
CA ARG A 173 17.47 -15.01 -14.15
C ARG A 173 17.70 -15.33 -15.62
N SER A 174 17.97 -16.60 -15.93
CA SER A 174 18.17 -17.05 -17.31
C SER A 174 17.26 -18.21 -17.64
N PHE A 175 16.77 -18.25 -18.88
CA PHE A 175 15.99 -19.35 -19.40
C PHE A 175 16.18 -19.48 -20.92
N GLU A 176 15.83 -20.65 -21.45
CA GLU A 176 15.96 -20.97 -22.86
C GLU A 176 14.60 -21.28 -23.47
N MET A 177 14.46 -20.94 -24.75
CA MET A 177 13.25 -21.16 -25.52
C MET A 177 13.60 -21.71 -26.89
N THR A 178 12.75 -22.59 -27.40
CA THR A 178 12.72 -22.92 -28.83
C THR A 178 12.33 -21.70 -29.65
N ILE A 179 12.65 -21.72 -30.95
CA ILE A 179 12.29 -20.62 -31.86
C ILE A 179 10.78 -20.32 -31.88
N PRO A 180 9.87 -21.32 -31.94
CA PRO A 180 8.42 -21.04 -31.87
C PRO A 180 7.99 -20.42 -30.55
N GLN A 181 8.57 -20.85 -29.41
CA GLN A 181 8.29 -20.26 -28.11
C GLN A 181 8.74 -18.80 -28.04
N PHE A 182 9.91 -18.48 -28.59
CA PHE A 182 10.41 -17.11 -28.66
C PHE A 182 9.53 -16.22 -29.56
N GLN A 183 9.05 -16.73 -30.69
CA GLN A 183 8.11 -16.00 -31.55
C GLN A 183 6.80 -15.69 -30.83
N ASN A 184 6.27 -16.64 -30.05
CA ASN A 184 5.09 -16.42 -29.24
C ASN A 184 5.36 -15.40 -28.11
N PHE A 185 6.50 -15.52 -27.43
CA PHE A 185 6.93 -14.57 -26.40
C PHE A 185 7.01 -13.14 -26.95
N HIS A 186 7.63 -12.96 -28.13
CA HIS A 186 7.71 -11.66 -28.81
C HIS A 186 6.32 -11.08 -29.14
N LYS A 187 5.39 -11.92 -29.59
CA LYS A 187 4.01 -11.51 -29.86
C LYS A 187 3.32 -11.00 -28.59
N GLN A 188 3.42 -11.74 -27.48
CA GLN A 188 2.87 -11.33 -26.19
C GLN A 188 3.49 -10.01 -25.70
N PHE A 189 4.80 -9.83 -25.88
CA PHE A 189 5.48 -8.60 -25.50
C PHE A 189 4.99 -7.39 -26.30
N LYS A 190 4.70 -7.57 -27.60
CA LYS A 190 4.09 -6.53 -28.43
C LYS A 190 2.66 -6.19 -28.02
N GLU A 191 1.85 -7.19 -27.68
CA GLU A 191 0.49 -6.98 -27.18
C GLU A 191 0.53 -6.19 -25.87
N MET A 192 1.44 -6.53 -24.95
CA MET A 192 1.65 -5.80 -23.70
C MET A 192 2.06 -4.34 -23.95
N ALA A 193 3.02 -4.11 -24.85
CA ALA A 193 3.46 -2.76 -25.21
C ALA A 193 2.30 -1.91 -25.77
N ALA A 194 1.48 -2.48 -26.64
CA ALA A 194 0.33 -1.77 -27.21
C ALA A 194 -0.70 -1.36 -26.15
N VAL A 195 -0.95 -2.21 -25.14
CA VAL A 195 -1.85 -1.85 -24.01
C VAL A 195 -1.25 -0.73 -23.16
N MET A 196 0.07 -0.75 -22.91
CA MET A 196 0.74 0.29 -22.12
C MET A 196 0.77 1.65 -22.83
N GLU A 197 0.81 1.69 -24.16
CA GLU A 197 0.76 2.93 -24.94
C GLU A 197 -0.64 3.57 -24.98
N THR A 198 -1.69 2.81 -24.62
CA THR A 198 -3.08 3.30 -24.64
C THR A 198 -3.57 3.93 -23.34
N VAL A 199 -2.69 4.09 -22.34
CA VAL A 199 -2.94 4.77 -21.06
C VAL A 199 -2.25 6.13 -21.06
#